data_AF-A0A7D7C5F0-F1
#
_entry.id   AF-A0A7D7C5F0-F1
#
_cell.length_a   1.000
_cell.length_b   1.000
_cell.length_c   1.000
_cell.angle_alpha   90.00
_cell.angle_beta   90.00
_cell.angle_gamma   90.00
#
_symmetry.space_group_name_H-M   'P 1'
#
loop_
_entity.id
_entity.type
_entity.pdbx_description
1 polymer ?
#
loop_
_entity_poly.entity_id
_entity_poly.type
_entity_poly.pdbx_seq_one_letter_code
_entity_poly.pdbx_strand_id
1 'polypeptide(L)'
;MAKEEAIDKAEGLTETEKAKAKQAVQDAADKAKTAIDAATDVEEVNKAKEDGEKEIENSPVTSEKEDVKVAVDKAKEDAKKAIDDAKVAKEEAIDKAEGLTETEKAKAKQAVQDAADKAKTAIDAATDVEEVNKAKEDGEKEIENSPVTSEKEDVKVAVDKAKEDAKKAIDDAKVAKEEAIDKAEGLTETEKAKAKQAVQDAADKAKTAIDAATDVEEVNKAKEDGEKEIENSPVTSEKEDVKVAVDKAKEDAKKAIDDAKVAKEEAIDKAEGLTETEKAKAKQAVQDAADKAKTAIDAATDVEEVNKAKEDGEKEIENSPVTSEKKM
;
A
#
# COMPACT_ATOMS: atom_id res chain seq x y z
N MET A 1 6.03 -19.13 -85.28
CA MET A 1 6.93 -18.05 -85.73
C MET A 1 6.68 -16.70 -85.04
N ALA A 2 5.64 -15.91 -85.36
CA ALA A 2 5.49 -14.56 -84.76
C ALA A 2 5.41 -14.56 -83.21
N LYS A 3 4.72 -15.55 -82.61
CA LYS A 3 4.60 -15.67 -81.15
C LYS A 3 5.88 -16.18 -80.47
N GLU A 4 6.63 -17.07 -81.09
CA GLU A 4 7.92 -17.54 -80.55
C GLU A 4 8.97 -16.42 -80.54
N GLU A 5 9.00 -15.58 -81.57
CA GLU A 5 9.83 -14.36 -81.59
C GLU A 5 9.39 -13.34 -80.52
N ALA A 6 8.09 -13.25 -80.24
CA ALA A 6 7.59 -12.42 -79.15
C ALA A 6 8.03 -12.97 -77.78
N ILE A 7 8.04 -14.30 -77.60
CA ILE A 7 8.57 -14.96 -76.39
C ILE A 7 10.08 -14.74 -76.24
N ASP A 8 10.86 -14.76 -77.33
CA ASP A 8 12.29 -14.47 -77.30
C ASP A 8 12.61 -13.05 -76.83
N LYS A 9 11.78 -12.10 -77.26
CA LYS A 9 11.89 -10.68 -76.92
C LYS A 9 11.20 -10.33 -75.59
N ALA A 10 10.48 -11.27 -74.97
CA ALA A 10 9.81 -11.03 -73.71
C ALA A 10 10.85 -10.80 -72.60
N GLU A 11 10.86 -9.57 -72.10
CA GLU A 11 11.65 -9.19 -70.94
C GLU A 11 10.99 -9.74 -69.67
N GLY A 12 11.79 -10.24 -68.72
CA GLY A 12 11.30 -10.83 -67.48
C GLY A 12 11.22 -12.35 -67.46
N LEU A 13 11.27 -13.02 -68.63
CA LEU A 13 11.37 -14.48 -68.71
C LEU A 13 12.83 -14.95 -68.65
N THR A 14 13.09 -16.03 -67.91
CA THR A 14 14.34 -16.80 -67.97
C THR A 14 14.41 -17.62 -69.26
N GLU A 15 15.61 -18.05 -69.68
CA GLU A 15 15.76 -18.95 -70.83
C GLU A 15 14.94 -20.25 -70.68
N THR A 16 14.84 -20.78 -69.46
CA THR A 16 14.02 -21.95 -69.14
C THR A 16 12.52 -21.67 -69.33
N GLU A 17 12.05 -20.50 -68.91
CA GLU A 17 10.64 -20.09 -69.09
C GLU A 17 10.31 -19.81 -70.55
N LYS A 18 11.23 -19.17 -71.29
CA LYS A 18 11.11 -19.00 -72.74
C LYS A 18 11.04 -20.35 -73.45
N ALA A 19 11.86 -21.32 -73.03
CA ALA A 19 11.82 -22.67 -73.59
C ALA A 19 10.47 -23.37 -73.30
N LYS A 20 9.96 -23.31 -72.07
CA LYS A 20 8.63 -23.86 -71.71
C LYS A 20 7.50 -23.20 -72.51
N ALA A 21 7.50 -21.86 -72.62
CA ALA A 21 6.50 -21.11 -73.38
C ALA A 21 6.55 -21.42 -74.88
N LYS A 22 7.75 -21.57 -75.46
CA LYS A 22 7.93 -22.02 -76.84
C LYS A 22 7.44 -23.45 -77.05
N GLN A 23 7.72 -24.36 -76.10
CA GLN A 23 7.21 -25.73 -76.18
C GLN A 23 5.69 -25.76 -76.20
N ALA A 24 5.02 -24.97 -75.36
CA ALA A 24 3.55 -24.88 -75.37
C ALA A 24 2.98 -24.36 -76.70
N VAL A 25 3.66 -23.38 -77.32
CA VAL A 25 3.31 -22.89 -78.67
C VAL A 25 3.50 -23.99 -79.73
N GLN A 26 4.59 -24.77 -79.61
CA GLN A 26 4.87 -25.87 -80.53
C GLN A 26 3.85 -27.00 -80.40
N ASP A 27 3.49 -27.39 -79.17
CA ASP A 27 2.48 -28.42 -78.91
C ASP A 27 1.10 -28.01 -79.48
N ALA A 28 0.72 -26.74 -79.32
CA ALA A 28 -0.52 -26.20 -79.90
C ALA A 28 -0.49 -26.23 -81.44
N ALA A 29 0.65 -25.91 -82.05
CA ALA A 29 0.83 -25.98 -83.49
C ALA A 29 0.76 -27.42 -84.03
N ASP A 30 1.38 -28.39 -83.34
CA ASP A 30 1.35 -29.80 -83.73
C ASP A 30 -0.05 -30.40 -83.60
N LYS A 31 -0.80 -30.00 -82.56
CA LYS A 31 -2.21 -30.38 -82.38
C LYS A 31 -3.09 -29.82 -83.50
N ALA A 32 -2.91 -28.54 -83.86
CA ALA A 32 -3.62 -27.91 -84.97
C ALA A 32 -3.33 -28.62 -86.30
N LYS A 33 -2.06 -28.96 -86.56
CA LYS A 33 -1.66 -29.70 -87.76
C LYS A 33 -2.29 -31.08 -87.82
N THR A 34 -2.29 -31.81 -86.71
CA THR A 34 -2.95 -33.13 -86.61
C THR A 34 -4.45 -33.03 -86.88
N ALA A 35 -5.11 -31.98 -86.37
CA ALA A 35 -6.54 -31.75 -86.61
C ALA A 35 -6.84 -31.40 -88.08
N ILE A 36 -5.96 -30.63 -88.73
CA ILE A 36 -6.06 -30.33 -90.16
C ILE A 36 -5.87 -31.59 -91.00
N ASP A 37 -4.87 -32.42 -90.69
CA ASP A 37 -4.59 -33.67 -91.42
C ASP A 37 -5.72 -34.70 -91.27
N ALA A 38 -6.48 -34.64 -90.17
CA ALA A 38 -7.63 -35.49 -89.91
C ALA A 38 -8.95 -34.98 -90.51
N ALA A 39 -9.00 -33.73 -90.98
CA ALA A 39 -10.20 -33.13 -91.54
C ALA A 39 -10.59 -33.76 -92.88
N THR A 40 -11.88 -33.98 -93.09
CA THR A 40 -12.40 -34.70 -94.27
C THR A 40 -13.03 -33.78 -95.31
N ASP A 41 -13.25 -32.51 -94.96
CA ASP A 41 -13.72 -31.46 -95.86
C ASP A 41 -13.09 -30.08 -95.56
N VAL A 42 -13.42 -29.10 -96.39
CA VAL A 42 -12.86 -27.74 -96.33
C VAL A 42 -13.36 -26.96 -95.11
N GLU A 43 -14.57 -27.24 -94.63
CA GLU A 43 -15.14 -26.56 -93.46
C GLU A 43 -14.42 -27.01 -92.18
N GLU A 44 -14.16 -28.30 -92.04
CA GLU A 44 -13.38 -28.89 -90.96
C GLU A 44 -11.93 -28.40 -90.96
N VAL A 45 -11.29 -28.29 -92.15
CA VAL A 45 -9.94 -27.71 -92.29
C VAL A 45 -9.91 -26.26 -91.80
N ASN A 46 -10.88 -25.44 -92.20
CA ASN A 46 -10.94 -24.04 -91.79
C ASN A 46 -11.17 -23.90 -90.28
N LYS A 47 -12.04 -24.73 -89.71
CA LYS A 47 -12.28 -24.75 -88.27
C LYS A 47 -11.05 -25.17 -87.48
N ALA A 48 -10.37 -26.24 -87.89
CA ALA A 48 -9.14 -26.71 -87.25
C ALA A 48 -8.03 -25.66 -87.30
N LYS A 49 -7.95 -24.90 -88.41
CA LYS A 49 -7.03 -23.78 -88.54
C LYS A 49 -7.36 -22.64 -87.58
N GLU A 50 -8.62 -22.19 -87.52
CA GLU A 50 -9.03 -21.11 -86.60
C GLU A 50 -8.85 -21.49 -85.13
N ASP A 51 -9.21 -22.72 -84.75
CA ASP A 51 -9.04 -23.24 -83.39
C ASP A 51 -7.55 -23.31 -83.02
N GLY A 52 -6.71 -23.76 -83.96
CA GLY A 52 -5.25 -23.80 -83.80
C GLY A 52 -4.61 -22.41 -83.66
N GLU A 53 -5.01 -21.45 -84.48
CA GLU A 53 -4.53 -20.05 -84.38
C GLU A 53 -4.86 -19.45 -83.02
N LYS A 54 -6.09 -19.67 -82.51
CA LYS A 54 -6.50 -19.24 -81.17
C LYS A 54 -5.72 -19.93 -80.05
N GLU A 55 -5.47 -21.23 -80.16
CA GLU A 55 -4.74 -21.99 -79.13
C GLU A 55 -3.27 -21.57 -79.07
N ILE A 56 -2.64 -21.32 -80.23
CA ILE A 56 -1.31 -20.73 -80.33
C ILE A 56 -1.31 -19.33 -79.73
N GLU A 57 -2.26 -18.45 -80.10
CA GLU A 57 -2.33 -17.08 -79.57
C GLU A 57 -2.53 -17.04 -78.04
N ASN A 58 -3.24 -18.02 -77.48
CA ASN A 58 -3.53 -18.09 -76.04
C ASN A 58 -2.56 -18.96 -75.22
N SER A 59 -1.54 -19.59 -75.83
CA SER A 59 -0.54 -20.35 -75.06
C SER A 59 0.07 -19.50 -73.94
N PRO A 60 0.18 -20.02 -72.70
CA PRO A 60 0.57 -19.24 -71.53
C PRO A 60 2.02 -18.72 -71.63
N VAL A 61 2.20 -17.47 -71.20
CA VAL A 61 3.51 -16.79 -71.12
C VAL A 61 3.57 -16.09 -69.76
N THR A 62 4.06 -16.79 -68.74
CA THR A 62 4.25 -16.25 -67.38
C THR A 62 5.67 -16.55 -66.90
N SER A 63 6.25 -15.65 -66.11
CA SER A 63 7.57 -15.85 -65.49
C SER A 63 7.43 -16.50 -64.10
N GLU A 64 8.37 -17.34 -63.69
CA GLU A 64 8.42 -17.89 -62.32
C GLU A 64 8.59 -16.74 -61.30
N LYS A 65 9.17 -15.60 -61.70
CA LYS A 65 9.21 -14.37 -60.89
C LYS A 65 7.82 -13.78 -60.63
N GLU A 66 6.91 -13.87 -61.59
CA GLU A 66 5.55 -13.38 -61.46
C GLU A 66 4.70 -14.32 -60.59
N ASP A 67 4.89 -15.64 -60.74
CA ASP A 67 4.27 -16.64 -59.86
C ASP A 67 4.75 -16.52 -58.40
N VAL A 68 6.05 -16.29 -58.19
CA VAL A 68 6.63 -16.03 -56.85
C VAL A 68 6.08 -14.72 -56.28
N LYS A 69 5.97 -13.66 -57.09
CA LYS A 69 5.41 -12.39 -56.63
C LYS A 69 3.94 -12.55 -56.17
N VAL A 70 3.12 -13.27 -56.94
CA VAL A 70 1.73 -13.57 -56.58
C VAL A 70 1.65 -14.35 -55.27
N ALA A 71 2.52 -15.35 -55.07
CA ALA A 71 2.58 -16.12 -53.83
C ALA A 71 2.98 -15.27 -52.61
N VAL A 72 3.97 -14.37 -52.76
CA VAL A 72 4.40 -13.46 -51.70
C VAL A 72 3.31 -12.44 -51.36
N ASP A 73 2.67 -11.83 -52.37
CA ASP A 73 1.57 -10.88 -52.16
C ASP A 73 0.40 -11.55 -51.41
N LYS A 74 0.08 -12.82 -51.76
CA LYS A 74 -0.95 -13.58 -51.05
C LYS A 74 -0.56 -13.90 -49.60
N ALA A 75 0.69 -14.32 -49.37
CA ALA A 75 1.20 -14.56 -48.02
C ALA A 75 1.15 -13.30 -47.15
N LYS A 76 1.48 -12.12 -47.72
CA LYS A 76 1.40 -10.83 -47.01
C LYS A 76 -0.03 -10.51 -46.58
N GLU A 77 -1.00 -10.72 -47.46
CA GLU A 77 -2.43 -10.51 -47.15
C GLU A 77 -2.87 -11.39 -45.97
N ASP A 78 -2.55 -12.69 -46.04
CA ASP A 78 -2.93 -13.66 -45.00
C ASP A 78 -2.23 -13.36 -43.67
N ALA A 79 -0.95 -12.99 -43.70
CA ALA A 79 -0.18 -12.60 -42.53
C ALA A 79 -0.74 -11.33 -41.86
N LYS A 80 -1.08 -10.30 -42.64
CA LYS A 80 -1.69 -9.07 -42.11
C LYS A 80 -3.04 -9.35 -41.45
N LYS A 81 -3.84 -10.24 -42.05
CA LYS A 81 -5.11 -10.66 -41.46
C LYS A 81 -4.91 -11.35 -40.11
N ALA A 82 -3.91 -12.23 -40.00
CA ALA A 82 -3.59 -12.89 -38.73
C ALA A 82 -3.16 -11.91 -37.64
N ILE A 83 -2.37 -10.88 -37.99
CA ILE A 83 -2.02 -9.78 -37.07
C ILE A 83 -3.26 -9.01 -36.60
N ASP A 84 -4.22 -8.73 -37.49
CA ASP A 84 -5.48 -8.09 -37.13
C ASP A 84 -6.33 -8.96 -36.20
N ASP A 85 -6.42 -10.27 -36.47
CA ASP A 85 -7.15 -11.21 -35.62
C ASP A 85 -6.50 -11.30 -34.21
N ALA A 86 -5.16 -11.36 -34.13
CA ALA A 86 -4.42 -11.40 -32.88
C ALA A 86 -4.59 -10.11 -32.06
N LYS A 87 -4.56 -8.95 -32.74
CA LYS A 87 -4.82 -7.63 -32.14
C LYS A 87 -6.20 -7.59 -31.50
N VAL A 88 -7.24 -7.94 -32.25
CA VAL A 88 -8.63 -7.94 -31.75
C VAL A 88 -8.77 -8.85 -30.53
N ALA A 89 -8.22 -10.08 -30.59
CA ALA A 89 -8.26 -11.01 -29.46
C ALA A 89 -7.59 -10.44 -28.20
N LYS A 90 -6.45 -9.76 -28.35
CA LYS A 90 -5.73 -9.13 -27.23
C LYS A 90 -6.48 -7.91 -26.68
N GLU A 91 -7.05 -7.07 -27.54
CA GLU A 91 -7.88 -5.93 -27.12
C GLU A 91 -9.13 -6.38 -26.36
N GLU A 92 -9.79 -7.45 -26.79
CA GLU A 92 -10.91 -8.06 -26.05
C GLU A 92 -10.48 -8.60 -24.69
N ALA A 93 -9.30 -9.21 -24.59
CA ALA A 93 -8.75 -9.68 -23.32
C ALA A 93 -8.47 -8.51 -22.37
N ILE A 94 -7.96 -7.38 -22.89
CA ILE A 94 -7.77 -6.13 -22.13
C ILE A 94 -9.12 -5.55 -21.68
N ASP A 95 -10.15 -5.57 -22.53
CA ASP A 95 -11.49 -5.11 -22.16
C ASP A 95 -12.11 -5.92 -21.02
N LYS A 96 -11.89 -7.23 -21.05
CA LYS A 96 -12.34 -8.18 -20.03
C LYS A 96 -11.45 -8.20 -18.78
N ALA A 97 -10.27 -7.57 -18.81
CA ALA A 97 -9.36 -7.56 -17.68
C ALA A 97 -9.96 -6.76 -16.51
N GLU A 98 -10.25 -7.48 -15.42
CA GLU A 98 -10.67 -6.89 -14.16
C GLU A 98 -9.47 -6.24 -13.48
N GLY A 99 -9.69 -5.07 -12.85
CA GLY A 99 -8.63 -4.32 -12.17
C GLY A 99 -8.03 -3.18 -12.97
N LEU A 100 -8.16 -3.17 -14.31
CA LEU A 100 -7.75 -2.03 -15.14
C LEU A 100 -8.80 -0.92 -15.16
N THR A 101 -8.35 0.33 -15.11
CA THR A 101 -9.16 1.51 -15.43
C THR A 101 -9.33 1.67 -16.94
N GLU A 102 -10.34 2.41 -17.40
CA GLU A 102 -10.53 2.70 -18.83
C GLU A 102 -9.31 3.41 -19.45
N THR A 103 -8.59 4.22 -18.67
CA THR A 103 -7.36 4.89 -19.14
C THR A 103 -6.21 3.89 -19.30
N GLU A 104 -6.06 2.96 -18.36
CA GLU A 104 -5.07 1.88 -18.46
C GLU A 104 -5.38 0.92 -19.62
N LYS A 105 -6.67 0.57 -19.80
CA LYS A 105 -7.12 -0.21 -20.95
C LYS A 105 -6.79 0.49 -22.26
N ALA A 106 -7.06 1.79 -22.37
CA ALA A 106 -6.72 2.57 -23.56
C ALA A 106 -5.21 2.57 -23.84
N LYS A 107 -4.37 2.73 -22.81
CA LYS A 107 -2.90 2.69 -22.93
C LYS A 107 -2.40 1.30 -23.36
N ALA A 108 -2.94 0.24 -22.77
CA ALA A 108 -2.61 -1.14 -23.14
C ALA A 108 -3.04 -1.45 -24.59
N LYS A 109 -4.24 -1.02 -25.00
CA LYS A 109 -4.70 -1.13 -26.39
C LYS A 109 -3.83 -0.34 -27.37
N GLN A 110 -3.33 0.83 -26.97
CA GLN A 110 -2.39 1.59 -27.79
C GLN A 110 -1.07 0.83 -27.99
N ALA A 111 -0.52 0.19 -26.94
CA ALA A 111 0.68 -0.63 -27.09
C ALA A 111 0.46 -1.83 -28.04
N VAL A 112 -0.72 -2.45 -27.97
CA VAL A 112 -1.12 -3.53 -28.88
C VAL A 112 -1.25 -3.03 -30.33
N GLN A 113 -1.83 -1.84 -30.54
CA GLN A 113 -1.91 -1.18 -31.85
C GLN A 113 -0.51 -0.92 -32.43
N ASP A 114 0.40 -0.36 -31.64
CA ASP A 114 1.76 -0.05 -32.08
C ASP A 114 2.53 -1.32 -32.49
N ALA A 115 2.38 -2.42 -31.73
CA ALA A 115 2.97 -3.71 -32.07
C ALA A 115 2.39 -4.29 -33.38
N ALA A 116 1.08 -4.19 -33.58
CA ALA A 116 0.43 -4.64 -34.82
C ALA A 116 0.91 -3.83 -36.05
N ASP A 117 1.03 -2.51 -35.93
CA ASP A 117 1.48 -1.64 -37.03
C ASP A 117 2.95 -1.93 -37.40
N LYS A 118 3.80 -2.17 -36.39
CA LYS A 118 5.19 -2.60 -36.59
C LYS A 118 5.27 -3.95 -37.32
N ALA A 119 4.45 -4.93 -36.92
CA ALA A 119 4.39 -6.23 -37.57
C ALA A 119 3.95 -6.12 -39.04
N LYS A 120 2.91 -5.32 -39.34
CA LYS A 120 2.45 -5.08 -40.71
C LYS A 120 3.52 -4.41 -41.57
N THR A 121 4.28 -3.48 -40.99
CA THR A 121 5.41 -2.84 -41.68
C THR A 121 6.50 -3.86 -42.03
N ALA A 122 6.82 -4.79 -41.12
CA ALA A 122 7.78 -5.87 -41.38
C ALA A 122 7.28 -6.84 -42.46
N ILE A 123 5.99 -7.20 -42.44
CA ILE A 123 5.35 -8.02 -43.49
C ILE A 123 5.41 -7.32 -44.85
N ASP A 124 5.18 -6.00 -44.90
CA ASP A 124 5.27 -5.24 -46.15
C ASP A 124 6.69 -5.22 -46.73
N ALA A 125 7.70 -5.16 -45.87
CA ALA A 125 9.11 -5.16 -46.26
C ALA A 125 9.63 -6.54 -46.70
N ALA A 126 8.96 -7.64 -46.34
CA ALA A 126 9.38 -8.99 -46.69
C ALA A 126 9.41 -9.22 -48.22
N THR A 127 10.41 -9.94 -48.70
CA THR A 127 10.65 -10.17 -50.14
C THR A 127 10.30 -11.58 -50.60
N ASP A 128 10.15 -12.51 -49.65
CA ASP A 128 9.71 -13.88 -49.89
C ASP A 128 8.70 -14.35 -48.81
N VAL A 129 8.17 -15.57 -48.98
CA VAL A 129 7.15 -16.15 -48.09
C VAL A 129 7.73 -16.52 -46.71
N GLU A 130 9.01 -16.87 -46.62
CA GLU A 130 9.66 -17.23 -45.35
C GLU A 130 9.80 -15.99 -44.46
N GLU A 131 10.25 -14.87 -45.04
CA GLU A 131 10.33 -13.58 -44.37
C GLU A 131 8.95 -13.08 -43.91
N VAL A 132 7.90 -13.28 -44.74
CA VAL A 132 6.52 -12.95 -44.35
C VAL A 132 6.06 -13.76 -43.14
N ASN A 133 6.30 -15.08 -43.15
CA ASN A 133 5.92 -15.96 -42.04
C ASN A 133 6.68 -15.60 -40.76
N LYS A 134 7.98 -15.30 -40.86
CA LYS A 134 8.78 -14.86 -39.71
C LYS A 134 8.27 -13.54 -39.14
N ALA A 135 7.97 -12.55 -39.99
CA ALA A 135 7.43 -11.26 -39.55
C ALA A 135 6.05 -11.41 -38.87
N LYS A 136 5.21 -12.32 -39.36
CA LYS A 136 3.94 -12.70 -38.74
C LYS A 136 4.16 -13.28 -37.34
N GLU A 137 5.01 -14.30 -37.20
CA GLU A 137 5.27 -14.96 -35.91
C GLU A 137 5.85 -14.01 -34.87
N ASP A 138 6.84 -13.20 -35.27
CA ASP A 138 7.45 -12.19 -34.40
C ASP A 138 6.39 -11.14 -33.96
N GLY A 139 5.51 -10.73 -34.88
CA GLY A 139 4.43 -9.79 -34.62
C GLY A 139 3.35 -10.32 -33.68
N GLU A 140 2.88 -11.55 -33.89
CA GLU A 140 1.91 -12.23 -33.01
C GLU A 140 2.47 -12.32 -31.57
N LYS A 141 3.76 -12.64 -31.44
CA LYS A 141 4.45 -12.70 -30.16
C LYS A 141 4.58 -11.32 -29.49
N GLU A 142 4.86 -10.26 -30.24
CA GLU A 142 4.95 -8.90 -29.69
C GLU A 142 3.57 -8.38 -29.20
N ILE A 143 2.49 -8.71 -29.92
CA ILE A 143 1.11 -8.43 -29.50
C ILE A 143 0.77 -9.20 -28.22
N GLU A 144 1.09 -10.49 -28.15
CA GLU A 144 0.84 -11.31 -26.97
C GLU A 144 1.55 -10.76 -25.72
N ASN A 145 2.79 -10.29 -25.90
CA ASN A 145 3.64 -9.75 -24.82
C ASN A 145 3.46 -8.25 -24.58
N SER A 146 2.51 -7.58 -25.26
CA SER A 146 2.28 -6.15 -25.04
C SER A 146 1.89 -5.88 -23.57
N PRO A 147 2.51 -4.87 -22.92
CA PRO A 147 2.41 -4.65 -21.48
C PRO A 147 0.98 -4.32 -21.04
N VAL A 148 0.55 -4.95 -19.96
CA VAL A 148 -0.73 -4.71 -19.29
C VAL A 148 -0.44 -4.51 -17.80
N THR A 149 -0.42 -3.27 -17.34
CA THR A 149 -0.13 -2.91 -15.94
C THR A 149 -1.24 -1.98 -15.43
N SER A 150 -1.71 -2.21 -14.20
CA SER A 150 -2.68 -1.30 -13.56
C SER A 150 -1.96 -0.28 -12.68
N GLU A 151 -2.30 1.01 -12.78
CA GLU A 151 -1.83 2.05 -11.86
C GLU A 151 -2.42 1.82 -10.46
N LYS A 152 -3.56 1.11 -10.35
CA LYS A 152 -4.12 0.66 -9.06
C LYS A 152 -3.20 -0.28 -8.29
N GLU A 153 -2.46 -1.15 -8.98
CA GLU A 153 -1.51 -2.06 -8.34
C GLU A 153 -0.28 -1.29 -7.83
N ASP A 154 0.19 -0.30 -8.58
CA ASP A 154 1.25 0.61 -8.12
C ASP A 154 0.82 1.45 -6.90
N VAL A 155 -0.41 1.98 -6.90
CA VAL A 155 -0.99 2.70 -5.75
C VAL A 155 -1.12 1.77 -4.54
N LYS A 156 -1.63 0.54 -4.73
CA LYS A 156 -1.77 -0.43 -3.65
C LYS A 156 -0.41 -0.79 -3.03
N VAL A 157 0.62 -1.03 -3.86
CA VAL A 157 1.97 -1.31 -3.39
C VAL A 157 2.53 -0.12 -2.58
N ALA A 158 2.31 1.10 -3.04
CA ALA A 158 2.73 2.31 -2.31
C ALA A 158 2.02 2.45 -0.95
N VAL A 159 0.70 2.20 -0.91
CA VAL A 159 -0.08 2.24 0.34
C VAL A 159 0.37 1.15 1.31
N ASP A 160 0.56 -0.08 0.84
CA ASP A 160 1.00 -1.20 1.67
C ASP A 160 2.39 -0.93 2.28
N LYS A 161 3.33 -0.38 1.48
CA LYS A 161 4.66 0.02 1.96
C LYS A 161 4.57 1.13 3.00
N ALA A 162 3.73 2.14 2.78
CA ALA A 162 3.50 3.23 3.73
C ALA A 162 2.92 2.72 5.05
N LYS A 163 1.97 1.77 5.01
CA LYS A 163 1.40 1.14 6.20
C LYS A 163 2.47 0.43 7.03
N GLU A 164 3.36 -0.31 6.40
CA GLU A 164 4.47 -1.00 7.08
C GLU A 164 5.38 0.00 7.80
N ASP A 165 5.81 1.06 7.10
CA ASP A 165 6.70 2.08 7.66
C ASP A 165 6.03 2.85 8.81
N ALA A 166 4.74 3.18 8.67
CA ALA A 166 3.96 3.83 9.71
C ALA A 166 3.80 2.95 10.97
N LYS A 167 3.50 1.65 10.81
CA LYS A 167 3.42 0.72 11.93
C LYS A 167 4.74 0.59 12.67
N LYS A 168 5.86 0.56 11.94
CA LYS A 168 7.20 0.53 12.55
C LYS A 168 7.46 1.78 13.39
N ALA A 169 7.10 2.96 12.89
CA ALA A 169 7.26 4.20 13.63
C ALA A 169 6.41 4.24 14.92
N ILE A 170 5.19 3.69 14.89
CA ILE A 170 4.35 3.52 16.09
C ILE A 170 5.00 2.58 17.10
N ASP A 171 5.62 1.49 16.65
CA ASP A 171 6.38 0.59 17.53
C ASP A 171 7.61 1.28 18.15
N ASP A 172 8.36 2.04 17.37
CA ASP A 172 9.52 2.81 17.85
C ASP A 172 9.08 3.87 18.89
N ALA A 173 7.99 4.60 18.63
CA ALA A 173 7.42 5.59 19.55
C ALA A 173 6.93 4.95 20.85
N LYS A 174 6.26 3.80 20.76
CA LYS A 174 5.83 3.00 21.91
C LYS A 174 7.02 2.63 22.79
N VAL A 175 8.06 2.02 22.21
CA VAL A 175 9.26 1.60 22.96
C VAL A 175 9.90 2.78 23.66
N ALA A 176 10.08 3.91 22.96
CA ALA A 176 10.65 5.12 23.55
C ALA A 176 9.83 5.64 24.74
N LYS A 177 8.50 5.61 24.66
CA LYS A 177 7.62 6.04 25.74
C LYS A 177 7.64 5.06 26.92
N GLU A 178 7.65 3.76 26.68
CA GLU A 178 7.77 2.73 27.72
C GLU A 178 9.10 2.85 28.49
N GLU A 179 10.21 3.11 27.79
CA GLU A 179 11.50 3.38 28.43
C GLU A 179 11.49 4.65 29.30
N ALA A 180 10.80 5.70 28.85
CA ALA A 180 10.66 6.93 29.64
C ALA A 180 9.85 6.68 30.93
N ILE A 181 8.80 5.84 30.85
CA ILE A 181 8.01 5.41 32.00
C ILE A 181 8.87 4.58 32.97
N ASP A 182 9.71 3.67 32.47
CA ASP A 182 10.60 2.86 33.31
C ASP A 182 11.59 3.70 34.11
N LYS A 183 12.10 4.77 33.50
CA LYS A 183 13.04 5.72 34.10
C LYS A 183 12.38 6.73 35.05
N ALA A 184 11.04 6.76 35.14
CA ALA A 184 10.34 7.70 36.00
C ALA A 184 10.47 7.31 37.48
N GLU A 185 11.20 8.13 38.26
CA GLU A 185 11.52 7.88 39.68
C GLU A 185 10.34 8.13 40.64
N GLY A 186 9.27 8.81 40.18
CA GLY A 186 8.07 9.11 40.96
C GLY A 186 6.98 8.03 40.92
N LEU A 187 7.10 7.03 40.04
CA LEU A 187 6.12 5.99 39.84
C LEU A 187 6.51 4.69 40.54
N THR A 188 5.53 4.03 41.15
CA THR A 188 5.55 2.63 41.56
C THR A 188 5.47 1.70 40.35
N GLU A 189 5.88 0.45 40.52
CA GLU A 189 5.81 -0.56 39.45
C GLU A 189 4.38 -0.79 38.94
N THR A 190 3.37 -0.71 39.82
CA THR A 190 1.95 -0.81 39.43
C THR A 190 1.52 0.35 38.55
N GLU A 191 1.93 1.58 38.88
CA GLU A 191 1.62 2.76 38.07
C GLU A 191 2.35 2.73 36.73
N LYS A 192 3.62 2.29 36.72
CA LYS A 192 4.38 2.07 35.48
C LYS A 192 3.68 1.05 34.59
N ALA A 193 3.23 -0.07 35.14
CA ALA A 193 2.50 -1.08 34.38
C ALA A 193 1.20 -0.53 33.78
N LYS A 194 0.44 0.26 34.55
CA LYS A 194 -0.79 0.91 34.07
C LYS A 194 -0.51 1.95 32.97
N ALA A 195 0.53 2.75 33.12
CA ALA A 195 0.96 3.72 32.11
C ALA A 195 1.43 3.03 30.82
N LYS A 196 2.20 1.94 30.93
CA LYS A 196 2.62 1.12 29.78
C LYS A 196 1.43 0.48 29.07
N GLN A 197 0.41 0.03 29.82
CA GLN A 197 -0.81 -0.49 29.22
C GLN A 197 -1.54 0.58 28.41
N ALA A 198 -1.65 1.81 28.93
CA ALA A 198 -2.25 2.92 28.18
C ALA A 198 -1.48 3.24 26.88
N VAL A 199 -0.14 3.17 26.92
CA VAL A 199 0.71 3.32 25.73
C VAL A 199 0.48 2.19 24.72
N GLN A 200 0.37 0.94 25.18
CA GLN A 200 0.04 -0.21 24.33
C GLN A 200 -1.32 -0.04 23.65
N ASP A 201 -2.35 0.36 24.40
CA ASP A 201 -3.69 0.58 23.88
C ASP A 201 -3.71 1.69 22.80
N ALA A 202 -2.97 2.78 23.02
CA ALA A 202 -2.81 3.85 22.04
C ALA A 202 -2.11 3.38 20.76
N ALA A 203 -1.05 2.58 20.90
CA ALA A 203 -0.33 2.00 19.76
C ALA A 203 -1.21 1.05 18.94
N ASP A 204 -1.98 0.17 19.59
CA ASP A 204 -2.88 -0.77 18.91
C ASP A 204 -4.00 -0.05 18.16
N LYS A 205 -4.56 1.01 18.75
CA LYS A 205 -5.54 1.88 18.10
C LYS A 205 -4.95 2.57 16.87
N ALA A 206 -3.73 3.10 16.96
CA ALA A 206 -3.03 3.71 15.83
C ALA A 206 -2.79 2.72 14.69
N LYS A 207 -2.32 1.50 15.00
CA LYS A 207 -2.12 0.43 14.01
C LYS A 207 -3.42 0.04 13.32
N THR A 208 -4.53 -0.02 14.06
CA THR A 208 -5.85 -0.29 13.50
C THR A 208 -6.29 0.81 12.52
N ALA A 209 -6.04 2.08 12.84
CA ALA A 209 -6.31 3.20 11.94
C ALA A 209 -5.44 3.16 10.68
N ILE A 210 -4.15 2.82 10.81
CA ILE A 210 -3.23 2.62 9.67
C ILE A 210 -3.72 1.48 8.77
N ASP A 211 -4.21 0.38 9.34
CA ASP A 211 -4.75 -0.74 8.56
C ASP A 211 -6.01 -0.35 7.77
N ALA A 212 -6.86 0.50 8.35
CA ALA A 212 -8.07 0.99 7.72
C ALA A 212 -7.83 2.04 6.61
N ALA A 213 -6.67 2.72 6.61
CA ALA A 213 -6.34 3.74 5.61
C ALA A 213 -6.32 3.17 4.18
N THR A 214 -6.82 3.94 3.23
CA THR A 214 -6.97 3.53 1.82
C THR A 214 -5.98 4.20 0.88
N ASP A 215 -5.31 5.25 1.32
CA ASP A 215 -4.25 5.94 0.61
C ASP A 215 -3.08 6.32 1.55
N VAL A 216 -2.00 6.86 0.98
CA VAL A 216 -0.78 7.22 1.72
C VAL A 216 -1.00 8.43 2.63
N GLU A 217 -1.89 9.35 2.28
CA GLU A 217 -2.18 10.54 3.09
C GLU A 217 -2.92 10.14 4.38
N GLU A 218 -3.91 9.26 4.27
CA GLU A 218 -4.63 8.67 5.40
C GLU A 218 -3.68 7.86 6.30
N VAL A 219 -2.73 7.11 5.73
CA VAL A 219 -1.69 6.39 6.51
C VAL A 219 -0.83 7.37 7.31
N ASN A 220 -0.34 8.43 6.67
CA ASN A 220 0.50 9.43 7.33
C ASN A 220 -0.27 10.16 8.45
N LYS A 221 -1.54 10.51 8.21
CA LYS A 221 -2.38 11.13 9.23
C LYS A 221 -2.61 10.18 10.43
N ALA A 222 -2.91 8.91 10.18
CA ALA A 222 -3.10 7.92 11.24
C ALA A 222 -1.81 7.69 12.06
N LYS A 223 -0.64 7.72 11.40
CA LYS A 223 0.67 7.69 12.06
C LYS A 223 0.87 8.88 12.99
N GLU A 224 0.67 10.11 12.50
CA GLU A 224 0.85 11.34 13.28
C GLU A 224 -0.10 11.41 14.48
N ASP A 225 -1.38 11.10 14.26
CA ASP A 225 -2.39 11.06 15.33
C ASP A 225 -2.02 9.99 16.40
N GLY A 226 -1.52 8.84 15.96
CA GLY A 226 -1.08 7.75 16.84
C GLY A 226 0.16 8.07 17.67
N GLU A 227 1.20 8.65 17.05
CA GLU A 227 2.41 9.13 17.75
C GLU A 227 2.04 10.14 18.84
N LYS A 228 1.12 11.06 18.52
CA LYS A 228 0.61 12.05 19.47
C LYS A 228 -0.18 11.42 20.61
N GLU A 229 -1.00 10.40 20.36
CA GLU A 229 -1.76 9.70 21.41
C GLU A 229 -0.84 8.90 22.35
N ILE A 230 0.22 8.29 21.81
CA ILE A 230 1.29 7.64 22.61
C ILE A 230 2.03 8.68 23.47
N GLU A 231 2.42 9.81 22.88
CA GLU A 231 3.10 10.88 23.61
C GLU A 231 2.25 11.41 24.77
N ASN A 232 0.95 11.57 24.55
CA ASN A 232 -0.01 12.07 25.54
C ASN A 232 -0.64 11.00 26.42
N SER A 233 -0.19 9.73 26.33
CA SER A 233 -0.72 8.66 27.17
C SER A 233 -0.53 8.99 28.66
N PRO A 234 -1.57 8.83 29.49
CA PRO A 234 -1.59 9.33 30.85
C PRO A 234 -0.54 8.65 31.74
N VAL A 235 0.19 9.47 32.50
CA VAL A 235 1.16 9.05 33.51
C VAL A 235 0.85 9.80 34.80
N THR A 236 0.25 9.11 35.77
CA THR A 236 -0.17 9.71 37.06
C THR A 236 0.40 8.92 38.22
N SER A 237 0.95 9.60 39.24
CA SER A 237 1.38 8.99 40.50
C SER A 237 0.33 9.17 41.60
N GLU A 238 -0.24 8.08 42.08
CA GLU A 238 -1.05 7.97 43.31
C GLU A 238 -0.26 8.41 44.56
N LYS A 239 1.09 8.35 44.53
CA LYS A 239 1.94 8.88 45.62
C LYS A 239 1.76 10.38 45.88
N GLU A 240 1.49 11.17 44.84
CA GLU A 240 1.29 12.62 45.00
C GLU A 240 -0.04 12.89 45.71
N ASP A 241 -1.08 12.14 45.38
CA ASP A 241 -2.40 12.23 46.03
C ASP A 241 -2.35 11.80 47.50
N VAL A 242 -1.63 10.72 47.82
CA VAL A 242 -1.43 10.27 49.21
C VAL A 242 -0.64 11.31 50.01
N LYS A 243 0.44 11.88 49.44
CA LYS A 243 1.22 12.92 50.11
C LYS A 243 0.38 14.18 50.38
N VAL A 244 -0.41 14.62 49.41
CA VAL A 244 -1.33 15.77 49.58
C VAL A 244 -2.37 15.48 50.68
N ALA A 245 -2.93 14.28 50.72
CA ALA A 245 -3.87 13.88 51.76
C ALA A 245 -3.23 13.86 53.17
N VAL A 246 -2.00 13.33 53.28
CA VAL A 246 -1.25 13.30 54.55
C VAL A 246 -0.89 14.72 54.99
N ASP A 247 -0.39 15.57 54.10
CA ASP A 247 -0.04 16.96 54.42
C ASP A 247 -1.27 17.76 54.88
N LYS A 248 -2.42 17.59 54.20
CA LYS A 248 -3.69 18.21 54.60
C LYS A 248 -4.16 17.71 55.97
N ALA A 249 -4.07 16.41 56.22
CA ALA A 249 -4.42 15.81 57.50
C ALA A 249 -3.52 16.34 58.63
N LYS A 250 -2.20 16.49 58.38
CA LYS A 250 -1.25 17.07 59.34
C LYS A 250 -1.64 18.50 59.72
N GLU A 251 -1.99 19.33 58.74
CA GLU A 251 -2.44 20.70 58.98
C GLU A 251 -3.69 20.74 59.88
N ASP A 252 -4.71 19.95 59.54
CA ASP A 252 -5.97 19.90 60.30
C ASP A 252 -5.76 19.37 61.73
N ALA A 253 -4.91 18.34 61.88
CA ALA A 253 -4.56 17.78 63.18
C ALA A 253 -3.83 18.79 64.08
N LYS A 254 -2.84 19.53 63.53
CA LYS A 254 -2.13 20.57 64.30
C LYS A 254 -3.07 21.69 64.75
N LYS A 255 -4.02 22.07 63.89
CA LYS A 255 -5.04 23.07 64.25
C LYS A 255 -5.91 22.59 65.42
N ALA A 256 -6.34 21.33 65.40
CA ALA A 256 -7.13 20.77 66.50
C ALA A 256 -6.36 20.74 67.83
N ILE A 257 -5.06 20.43 67.79
CA ILE A 257 -4.17 20.52 68.96
C ILE A 257 -4.09 21.95 69.51
N ASP A 258 -3.99 22.95 68.63
CA ASP A 258 -4.00 24.36 69.04
C ASP A 258 -5.34 24.77 69.68
N ASP A 259 -6.46 24.36 69.08
CA ASP A 259 -7.80 24.64 69.62
C ASP A 259 -7.99 23.97 71.00
N ALA A 260 -7.55 22.71 71.16
CA ALA A 260 -7.62 21.97 72.43
C ALA A 260 -6.74 22.62 73.52
N LYS A 261 -5.54 23.07 73.13
CA LYS A 261 -4.64 23.83 74.01
C LYS A 261 -5.30 25.09 74.54
N VAL A 262 -5.83 25.93 73.65
CA VAL A 262 -6.49 27.19 74.04
C VAL A 262 -7.65 26.92 74.99
N ALA A 263 -8.50 25.96 74.69
CA ALA A 263 -9.63 25.59 75.54
C ALA A 263 -9.17 25.15 76.94
N LYS A 264 -8.08 24.37 77.03
CA LYS A 264 -7.53 23.91 78.31
C LYS A 264 -6.90 25.06 79.11
N GLU A 265 -6.15 25.95 78.47
CA GLU A 265 -5.57 27.13 79.12
C GLU A 265 -6.65 28.06 79.69
N GLU A 266 -7.75 28.28 78.96
CA GLU A 266 -8.90 29.05 79.46
C GLU A 266 -9.58 28.39 80.67
N ALA A 267 -9.69 27.05 80.67
CA ALA A 267 -10.24 26.32 81.81
C ALA A 267 -9.33 26.46 83.06
N ILE A 268 -8.02 26.46 82.87
CA ILE A 268 -7.03 26.71 83.94
C ILE A 268 -7.17 28.13 84.48
N ASP A 269 -7.36 29.14 83.61
CA ASP A 269 -7.53 30.53 84.05
C ASP A 269 -8.77 30.73 84.92
N LYS A 270 -9.87 30.05 84.57
CA LYS A 270 -11.14 30.07 85.31
C LYS A 270 -11.11 29.24 86.60
N ALA A 271 -10.06 28.47 86.86
CA ALA A 271 -9.97 27.64 88.06
C ALA A 271 -9.73 28.52 89.31
N GLU A 272 -10.75 28.62 90.18
CA GLU A 272 -10.73 29.43 91.40
C GLU A 272 -9.86 28.83 92.54
N GLY A 273 -9.46 27.57 92.41
CA GLY A 273 -8.66 26.83 93.42
C GLY A 273 -7.14 26.85 93.20
N LEU A 274 -6.64 27.59 92.20
CA LEU A 274 -5.22 27.66 91.84
C LEU A 274 -4.68 29.08 92.03
N THR A 275 -3.46 29.19 92.53
CA THR A 275 -2.65 30.41 92.50
C THR A 275 -2.14 30.69 91.09
N GLU A 276 -1.74 31.94 90.83
CA GLU A 276 -1.16 32.34 89.54
C GLU A 276 0.08 31.51 89.16
N THR A 277 0.91 31.13 90.15
CA THR A 277 2.07 30.27 89.93
C THR A 277 1.67 28.84 89.50
N GLU A 278 0.64 28.29 90.13
CA GLU A 278 0.12 26.95 89.77
C GLU A 278 -0.55 26.95 88.40
N LYS A 279 -1.30 28.02 88.07
CA LYS A 279 -1.87 28.22 86.74
C LYS A 279 -0.78 28.30 85.67
N ALA A 280 0.27 29.08 85.92
CA ALA A 280 1.40 29.17 84.99
C ALA A 280 2.07 27.79 84.76
N LYS A 281 2.28 27.01 85.83
CA LYS A 281 2.85 25.65 85.73
C LYS A 281 1.93 24.69 84.97
N ALA A 282 0.62 24.75 85.19
CA ALA A 282 -0.36 23.93 84.48
C ALA A 282 -0.42 24.30 82.98
N LYS A 283 -0.40 25.60 82.64
CA LYS A 283 -0.33 26.06 81.24
C LYS A 283 0.96 25.63 80.55
N GLN A 284 2.09 25.64 81.25
CA GLN A 284 3.34 25.12 80.69
C GLN A 284 3.22 23.63 80.36
N ALA A 285 2.62 22.82 81.24
CA ALA A 285 2.42 21.40 80.96
C ALA A 285 1.50 21.16 79.74
N VAL A 286 0.48 22.00 79.55
CA VAL A 286 -0.39 21.98 78.36
C VAL A 286 0.39 22.34 77.09
N GLN A 287 1.25 23.36 77.16
CA GLN A 287 2.14 23.74 76.04
C GLN A 287 3.07 22.58 75.67
N ASP A 288 3.71 21.95 76.65
CA ASP A 288 4.63 20.83 76.42
C ASP A 288 3.92 19.63 75.77
N ALA A 289 2.68 19.32 76.21
CA ALA A 289 1.84 18.27 75.62
C ALA A 289 1.46 18.60 74.16
N ALA A 290 1.09 19.85 73.87
CA ALA A 290 0.77 20.28 72.51
C ALA A 290 1.98 20.21 71.58
N ASP A 291 3.16 20.64 72.02
CA ASP A 291 4.39 20.59 71.22
C ASP A 291 4.81 19.15 70.91
N LYS A 292 4.67 18.24 71.89
CA LYS A 292 4.90 16.82 71.69
C LYS A 292 3.92 16.20 70.69
N ALA A 293 2.64 16.55 70.77
CA ALA A 293 1.62 16.10 69.82
C ALA A 293 1.92 16.58 68.40
N LYS A 294 2.27 17.85 68.22
CA LYS A 294 2.66 18.41 66.90
C LYS A 294 3.88 17.72 66.32
N THR A 295 4.87 17.38 67.15
CA THR A 295 6.06 16.62 66.73
C THR A 295 5.68 15.21 66.25
N ALA A 296 4.76 14.53 66.94
CA ALA A 296 4.26 13.22 66.52
C ALA A 296 3.46 13.30 65.20
N ILE A 297 2.63 14.33 65.03
CA ILE A 297 1.91 14.61 63.77
C ILE A 297 2.89 14.85 62.62
N ASP A 298 3.98 15.59 62.84
CA ASP A 298 5.00 15.82 61.82
C ASP A 298 5.71 14.53 61.39
N ALA A 299 5.94 13.62 62.33
CA ALA A 299 6.60 12.34 62.09
C ALA A 299 5.70 11.29 61.41
N ALA A 300 4.36 11.46 61.46
CA ALA A 300 3.42 10.54 60.84
C ALA A 300 3.61 10.44 59.32
N THR A 301 3.49 9.24 58.78
CA THR A 301 3.75 8.94 57.35
C THR A 301 2.47 8.67 56.56
N ASP A 302 1.35 8.42 57.23
CA ASP A 302 0.03 8.26 56.64
C ASP A 302 -1.06 8.99 57.46
N VAL A 303 -2.29 9.02 56.93
CA VAL A 303 -3.43 9.71 57.55
C VAL A 303 -3.88 9.03 58.86
N GLU A 304 -3.72 7.72 58.99
CA GLU A 304 -4.10 6.97 60.18
C GLU A 304 -3.17 7.29 61.35
N GLU A 305 -1.86 7.34 61.09
CA GLU A 305 -0.84 7.79 62.04
C GLU A 305 -1.05 9.25 62.47
N VAL A 306 -1.42 10.14 61.53
CA VAL A 306 -1.76 11.54 61.84
C VAL A 306 -2.96 11.61 62.79
N ASN A 307 -4.03 10.89 62.48
CA ASN A 307 -5.25 10.87 63.32
C ASN A 307 -4.96 10.31 64.71
N LYS A 308 -4.16 9.23 64.79
CA LYS A 308 -3.76 8.65 66.06
C LYS A 308 -2.92 9.63 66.90
N ALA A 309 -1.96 10.33 66.28
CA ALA A 309 -1.15 11.33 66.97
C ALA A 309 -1.96 12.53 67.47
N LYS A 310 -2.97 12.95 66.70
CA LYS A 310 -3.95 13.97 67.10
C LYS A 310 -4.73 13.54 68.34
N GLU A 311 -5.33 12.35 68.32
CA GLU A 311 -6.15 11.83 69.43
C GLU A 311 -5.32 11.64 70.71
N ASP A 312 -4.12 11.05 70.59
CA ASP A 312 -3.20 10.88 71.72
C ASP A 312 -2.79 12.25 72.31
N GLY A 313 -2.55 13.24 71.46
CA GLY A 313 -2.21 14.61 71.86
C GLY A 313 -3.33 15.37 72.57
N GLU A 314 -4.55 15.33 72.02
CA GLU A 314 -5.74 15.92 72.65
C GLU A 314 -5.96 15.33 74.05
N LYS A 315 -5.75 14.02 74.20
CA LYS A 315 -5.86 13.31 75.48
C LYS A 315 -4.74 13.70 76.47
N GLU A 316 -3.50 13.90 76.01
CA GLU A 316 -2.42 14.39 76.89
C GLU A 316 -2.68 15.84 77.34
N ILE A 317 -3.21 16.71 76.48
CA ILE A 317 -3.63 18.07 76.83
C ILE A 317 -4.76 18.03 77.88
N GLU A 318 -5.78 17.20 77.66
CA GLU A 318 -6.89 17.05 78.60
C GLU A 318 -6.41 16.56 79.98
N ASN A 319 -5.47 15.61 80.00
CA ASN A 319 -4.92 15.03 81.23
C ASN A 319 -3.73 15.80 81.81
N SER A 320 -3.35 16.94 81.22
CA SER A 320 -2.23 17.73 81.70
C SER A 320 -2.42 18.10 83.18
N PRO A 321 -1.39 17.92 84.03
CA PRO A 321 -1.53 17.96 85.48
C PRO A 321 -1.96 19.34 85.97
N VAL A 322 -3.04 19.33 86.77
CA VAL A 322 -3.56 20.52 87.45
C VAL A 322 -3.54 20.23 88.95
N THR A 323 -2.41 20.45 89.60
CA THR A 323 -2.24 20.17 91.04
C THR A 323 -2.17 21.45 91.83
N SER A 324 -3.01 21.57 92.87
CA SER A 324 -2.81 22.56 93.92
C SER A 324 -1.82 22.02 94.96
N GLU A 325 -0.78 22.79 95.24
CA GLU A 325 0.04 22.62 96.43
C GLU A 325 -0.84 23.05 97.62
N LYS A 326 -1.55 22.08 98.18
CA LYS A 326 -2.34 22.24 99.40
C LYS A 326 -1.43 22.90 100.44
N LYS A 327 -1.71 24.17 100.76
CA LYS A 327 -1.09 24.88 101.89
C LYS A 327 -1.25 23.98 103.13
N MET A 328 -0.14 23.41 103.59
CA MET A 328 -0.02 22.90 104.96
C MET A 328 -0.12 24.06 105.94
#